data_AF-A0A434NXK0-F1
#
_entry.id   AF-A0A434NXK0-F1
#
_cell.length_a   1.000
_cell.length_b   1.000
_cell.length_c   1.000
_cell.angle_alpha   90.00
_cell.angle_beta   90.00
_cell.angle_gamma   90.00
#
_symmetry.space_group_name_H-M   'P 1'
#
loop_
_entity.id
_entity.type
_entity.pdbx_description
1 polymer ?
#
loop_
_entity_poly.entity_id
_entity_poly.type
_entity_poly.pdbx_seq_one_letter_code
_entity_poly.pdbx_strand_id
1 'polypeptide(L)'
;PYYGGGKFPLSTYLAEQVRIMLDDPQRWKKLPEQVADWLSFQADKSVLPKRDDLLIETFPRGNRHYLVAYPFEGRLAHQTLGMLLTRRLDRAGARPLGFVATDYALAIWSLADMGRMFRAKKPSLGELFDQDMLGDDLEAWLAGSWLLKRTFRNCALISGLIEKRHPGQEKSGRQVTVSTDLIYDVLRSHEPDHILLQATRADAATGLLDVSRLAEMLSRIQGRIVHKNLEQISPLAVPIMLEIGKMPVHGEADDTLLMDAATLVEEAMGTK
;
A
#
# COMPACT_ATOMS: atom_id res chain seq x y z
N PRO A 1 15.61 -10.16 14.57
CA PRO A 1 16.01 -8.82 14.08
C PRO A 1 15.46 -8.56 12.67
N TYR A 2 14.49 -7.66 12.53
CA TYR A 2 14.01 -7.20 11.22
C TYR A 2 15.04 -6.21 10.66
N TYR A 3 15.87 -6.68 9.73
CA TYR A 3 16.76 -5.81 8.97
C TYR A 3 15.94 -5.18 7.85
N GLY A 4 15.35 -4.01 8.13
CA GLY A 4 14.73 -3.15 7.13
C GLY A 4 15.80 -2.50 6.26
N GLY A 5 16.57 -3.32 5.53
CA GLY A 5 17.60 -2.86 4.59
C GLY A 5 17.05 -1.68 3.80
N GLY A 6 17.83 -0.60 3.73
CA GLY A 6 17.44 0.68 3.14
C GLY A 6 17.10 0.52 1.67
N LYS A 7 15.93 -0.02 1.37
CA LYS A 7 15.26 0.11 0.09
C LYS A 7 14.75 1.53 0.08
N PHE A 8 15.58 2.45 -0.39
CA PHE A 8 15.09 3.77 -0.74
C PHE A 8 13.89 3.55 -1.68
N PRO A 9 12.74 4.18 -1.41
CA PRO A 9 11.61 4.07 -2.30
C PRO A 9 12.05 4.49 -3.70
N LEU A 10 11.46 3.88 -4.73
CA LEU A 10 11.64 4.31 -6.11
C LEU A 10 11.52 5.84 -6.15
N SER A 11 12.56 6.53 -6.64
CA SER A 11 12.44 7.98 -6.83
C SER A 11 11.32 8.26 -7.83
N THR A 12 10.67 9.41 -7.73
CA THR A 12 9.60 9.80 -8.67
C THR A 12 10.08 9.71 -10.13
N TYR A 13 11.34 10.05 -10.36
CA TYR A 13 11.97 9.90 -11.67
C TYR A 13 12.06 8.43 -12.12
N LEU A 14 12.50 7.52 -11.25
CA LEU A 14 12.62 6.10 -11.61
C LEU A 14 11.24 5.46 -11.82
N ALA A 15 10.25 5.85 -11.01
CA ALA A 15 8.85 5.46 -11.19
C ALA A 15 8.32 5.86 -12.59
N GLU A 16 8.56 7.11 -12.99
CA GLU A 16 8.20 7.62 -14.31
C GLU A 16 8.91 6.85 -15.44
N GLN A 17 10.21 6.59 -15.30
CA GLN A 17 10.96 5.81 -16.30
C GLN A 17 10.45 4.38 -16.45
N VAL A 18 10.05 3.73 -15.36
CA VAL A 18 9.43 2.40 -15.41
C VAL A 18 8.09 2.47 -16.16
N ARG A 19 7.23 3.44 -15.88
CA ARG A 19 5.97 3.61 -16.61
C ARG A 19 6.19 3.88 -18.11
N ILE A 20 7.18 4.70 -18.47
CA ILE A 20 7.56 4.94 -19.87
C ILE A 20 8.08 3.65 -20.53
N MET A 21 8.83 2.82 -19.80
CA MET A 21 9.30 1.53 -20.32
C MET A 21 8.14 0.59 -20.62
N LEU A 22 7.15 0.49 -19.70
CA LEU A 22 5.99 -0.37 -19.87
C LEU A 22 5.06 0.10 -21.00
N ASP A 23 5.01 1.40 -21.30
CA ASP A 23 4.19 1.99 -22.37
C ASP A 23 4.75 1.72 -23.78
N ASP A 24 6.05 1.44 -23.93
CA ASP A 24 6.73 1.37 -25.24
C ASP A 24 7.24 -0.06 -25.57
N PRO A 25 6.52 -0.82 -26.42
CA PRO A 25 6.92 -2.16 -26.85
C PRO A 25 8.30 -2.24 -27.52
N GLN A 26 8.78 -1.15 -28.14
CA GLN A 26 10.10 -1.15 -28.76
C GLN A 26 11.22 -1.15 -27.71
N ARG A 27 10.95 -0.64 -26.51
CA ARG A 27 11.90 -0.71 -25.38
C ARG A 27 11.97 -2.11 -24.80
N TRP A 28 10.91 -2.90 -24.86
CA TRP A 28 10.92 -4.27 -24.31
C TRP A 28 11.93 -5.17 -25.02
N LYS A 29 12.10 -4.98 -26.34
CA LYS A 29 13.10 -5.72 -27.15
C LYS A 29 14.55 -5.46 -26.72
N LYS A 30 14.81 -4.41 -25.95
CA LYS A 30 16.14 -4.07 -25.42
C LYS A 30 16.36 -4.64 -24.01
N LEU A 31 15.33 -5.21 -23.39
CA LEU A 31 15.42 -5.87 -22.09
C LEU A 31 15.96 -7.30 -22.27
N PRO A 32 16.47 -7.93 -21.20
CA PRO A 32 16.75 -9.36 -21.23
C PRO A 32 15.55 -10.17 -21.72
N GLU A 33 15.79 -11.21 -22.51
CA GLU A 33 14.76 -12.02 -23.19
C GLU A 33 13.64 -12.46 -22.24
N GLN A 34 14.01 -12.99 -21.07
CA GLN A 34 13.04 -13.42 -20.05
C GLN A 34 12.09 -12.29 -19.60
N VAL A 35 12.56 -11.04 -19.54
CA VAL A 35 11.74 -9.89 -19.16
C VAL A 35 10.83 -9.47 -20.31
N ALA A 36 11.35 -9.47 -21.54
CA ALA A 36 10.56 -9.18 -22.73
C ALA A 36 9.42 -10.19 -22.93
N ASP A 37 9.72 -11.47 -22.72
CA ASP A 37 8.73 -12.55 -22.75
C ASP A 37 7.68 -12.35 -21.65
N TRP A 38 8.10 -12.05 -20.42
CA TRP A 38 7.19 -11.79 -19.31
C TRP A 38 6.21 -10.64 -19.60
N LEU A 39 6.70 -9.55 -20.19
CA LEU A 39 5.87 -8.42 -20.62
C LEU A 39 4.92 -8.80 -21.76
N SER A 40 5.36 -9.68 -22.67
CA SER A 40 4.52 -10.20 -23.74
C SER A 40 3.37 -11.05 -23.19
N PHE A 41 3.64 -11.97 -22.25
CA PHE A 41 2.60 -12.74 -21.58
C PHE A 41 1.62 -11.86 -20.80
N GLN A 42 2.11 -10.78 -20.19
CA GLN A 42 1.24 -9.80 -19.53
C GLN A 42 0.31 -9.12 -20.54
N ALA A 43 0.82 -8.74 -21.71
CA ALA A 43 0.03 -8.09 -22.76
C ALA A 43 -1.05 -9.04 -23.32
N ASP A 44 -0.79 -10.35 -23.35
CA ASP A 44 -1.75 -11.36 -23.79
C ASP A 44 -2.86 -11.60 -22.75
N LYS A 45 -2.50 -11.71 -21.47
CA LYS A 45 -3.46 -12.03 -20.40
C LYS A 45 -4.23 -10.82 -19.88
N SER A 46 -3.67 -9.63 -20.01
CA SER A 46 -4.25 -8.40 -19.47
C SER A 46 -3.90 -7.23 -20.39
N VAL A 47 -3.21 -6.21 -19.90
CA VAL A 47 -2.61 -5.11 -20.65
C VAL A 47 -1.37 -4.62 -19.92
N LEU A 48 -0.54 -3.85 -20.63
CA LEU A 48 0.45 -2.99 -20.01
C LEU A 48 -0.11 -1.56 -19.94
N PRO A 49 -0.04 -0.90 -18.77
CA PRO A 49 -0.58 0.45 -18.62
C PRO A 49 0.21 1.45 -19.46
N LYS A 50 -0.48 2.45 -20.01
CA LYS A 50 0.19 3.63 -20.55
C LYS A 50 0.84 4.42 -19.43
N ARG A 51 1.75 5.33 -19.78
CA ARG A 51 2.51 6.15 -18.84
C ARG A 51 1.66 6.82 -17.74
N ASP A 52 0.48 7.34 -18.10
CA ASP A 52 -0.37 8.12 -17.20
C ASP A 52 -1.54 7.29 -16.62
N ASP A 53 -1.72 6.06 -17.07
CA ASP A 53 -2.83 5.20 -16.65
C ASP A 53 -2.52 4.49 -15.33
N LEU A 54 -3.57 4.15 -14.59
CA LEU A 54 -3.50 3.15 -13.52
C LEU A 54 -4.13 1.85 -14.02
N LEU A 55 -3.32 0.80 -14.16
CA LEU A 55 -3.85 -0.55 -14.32
C LEU A 55 -4.34 -1.09 -12.98
N ILE A 56 -5.58 -1.57 -12.98
CA ILE A 56 -6.18 -2.34 -11.89
C ILE A 56 -6.60 -3.70 -12.46
N GLU A 57 -6.15 -4.76 -11.81
CA GLU A 57 -6.53 -6.14 -12.14
C GLU A 57 -7.32 -6.73 -10.99
N THR A 58 -8.40 -7.44 -11.30
CA THR A 58 -9.15 -8.23 -10.31
C THR A 58 -9.27 -9.67 -10.74
N PHE A 59 -9.05 -10.61 -9.82
CA PHE A 59 -9.15 -12.05 -10.10
C PHE A 59 -9.50 -12.85 -8.83
N PRO A 60 -10.18 -13.99 -8.97
CA PRO A 60 -10.34 -14.96 -7.88
C PRO A 60 -9.06 -15.79 -7.70
N ARG A 61 -8.76 -16.21 -6.47
CA ARG A 61 -7.78 -17.27 -6.18
C ARG A 61 -8.14 -17.97 -4.87
N GLY A 62 -8.38 -19.29 -4.93
CA GLY A 62 -8.96 -20.03 -3.81
C GLY A 62 -10.32 -19.44 -3.39
N ASN A 63 -10.52 -19.24 -2.09
CA ASN A 63 -11.75 -18.67 -1.53
C ASN A 63 -11.69 -17.14 -1.33
N ARG A 64 -10.83 -16.45 -2.09
CA ARG A 64 -10.59 -15.01 -1.96
C ARG A 64 -10.60 -14.33 -3.33
N HIS A 65 -10.88 -13.04 -3.32
CA HIS A 65 -10.80 -12.17 -4.50
C HIS A 65 -9.73 -11.11 -4.28
N TYR A 66 -8.99 -10.82 -5.34
CA TYR A 66 -7.83 -9.94 -5.32
C TYR A 66 -8.09 -8.71 -6.19
N LEU A 67 -7.53 -7.59 -5.77
CA LEU A 67 -7.37 -6.35 -6.51
C LEU A 67 -5.89 -6.03 -6.49
N VAL A 68 -5.27 -5.94 -7.65
CA VAL A 68 -3.88 -5.49 -7.80
C VAL A 68 -3.86 -4.20 -8.60
N ALA A 69 -3.31 -3.15 -8.01
CA ALA A 69 -3.09 -1.85 -8.65
C ALA A 69 -1.59 -1.68 -8.91
N TYR A 70 -1.23 -1.03 -10.03
CA TYR A 70 0.17 -0.78 -10.42
C TYR A 70 0.48 0.73 -10.54
N PRO A 71 0.61 1.48 -9.42
CA PRO A 71 0.82 2.93 -9.47
C PRO A 71 2.27 3.36 -9.73
N PHE A 72 3.24 2.55 -9.29
CA PHE A 72 4.69 2.82 -9.32
C PHE A 72 5.20 3.94 -8.41
N GLU A 73 4.43 4.41 -7.44
CA GLU A 73 4.80 5.56 -6.59
C GLU A 73 5.69 5.21 -5.40
N GLY A 74 6.10 3.96 -5.23
CA GLY A 74 6.92 3.56 -4.10
C GLY A 74 6.10 3.12 -2.88
N ARG A 75 6.77 2.38 -2.00
CA ARG A 75 6.11 1.62 -0.94
C ARG A 75 5.31 2.46 0.05
N LEU A 76 5.80 3.63 0.44
CA LEU A 76 5.12 4.47 1.44
C LEU A 76 3.79 5.05 0.91
N ALA A 77 3.78 5.52 -0.33
CA ALA A 77 2.56 5.99 -0.99
C ALA A 77 1.56 4.84 -1.16
N HIS A 78 2.01 3.67 -1.62
CA HIS A 78 1.17 2.49 -1.78
C HIS A 78 0.64 1.95 -0.46
N GLN A 79 1.42 2.02 0.62
CA GLN A 79 0.99 1.62 1.95
C GLN A 79 -0.13 2.54 2.44
N THR A 80 0.04 3.85 2.29
CA THR A 80 -1.00 4.84 2.62
C THR A 80 -2.27 4.58 1.81
N LEU A 81 -2.14 4.39 0.49
CA LEU A 81 -3.24 4.07 -0.41
C LEU A 81 -3.96 2.77 0.00
N GLY A 82 -3.23 1.70 0.32
CA GLY A 82 -3.82 0.43 0.76
C GLY A 82 -4.67 0.56 2.01
N MET A 83 -4.24 1.41 2.96
CA MET A 83 -5.00 1.67 4.18
C MET A 83 -6.31 2.43 3.90
N LEU A 84 -6.27 3.42 3.01
CA LEU A 84 -7.45 4.19 2.64
C LEU A 84 -8.44 3.36 1.80
N LEU A 85 -7.92 2.62 0.81
CA LEU A 85 -8.74 1.78 -0.06
C LEU A 85 -9.41 0.64 0.70
N THR A 86 -8.72 -0.02 1.63
CA THR A 86 -9.35 -1.08 2.44
C THR A 86 -10.52 -0.53 3.25
N ARG A 87 -10.42 0.67 3.82
CA ARG A 87 -11.56 1.29 4.51
C ARG A 87 -12.73 1.60 3.58
N ARG A 88 -12.47 2.12 2.37
CA ARG A 88 -13.51 2.38 1.37
C ARG A 88 -14.19 1.10 0.91
N LEU A 89 -13.39 0.07 0.64
CA LEU A 89 -13.87 -1.26 0.26
C LEU A 89 -14.72 -1.89 1.37
N ASP A 90 -14.32 -1.73 2.63
CA ASP A 90 -15.09 -2.22 3.77
C ASP A 90 -16.47 -1.52 3.88
N ARG A 91 -16.50 -0.18 3.80
CA ARG A 91 -17.76 0.59 3.72
C ARG A 91 -18.64 0.19 2.55
N ALA A 92 -18.05 -0.20 1.42
CA ALA A 92 -18.76 -0.70 0.25
C ALA A 92 -19.17 -2.19 0.37
N GLY A 93 -18.85 -2.86 1.47
CA GLY A 93 -19.23 -4.25 1.72
C GLY A 93 -18.32 -5.29 1.08
N ALA A 94 -17.14 -4.92 0.59
CA ALA A 94 -16.20 -5.86 -0.03
C ALA A 94 -15.56 -6.83 0.98
N ARG A 95 -15.53 -6.46 2.27
CA ARG A 95 -14.90 -7.22 3.37
C ARG A 95 -13.43 -7.55 3.09
N PRO A 96 -12.55 -6.52 3.02
CA PRO A 96 -11.12 -6.73 2.85
C PRO A 96 -10.52 -7.42 4.06
N LEU A 97 -9.60 -8.35 3.81
CA LEU A 97 -8.89 -9.10 4.85
C LEU A 97 -7.48 -8.57 5.08
N GLY A 98 -6.91 -7.84 4.12
CA GLY A 98 -5.60 -7.24 4.22
C GLY A 98 -5.11 -6.68 2.89
N PHE A 99 -3.92 -6.09 2.95
CA PHE A 99 -3.22 -5.58 1.77
C PHE A 99 -1.71 -5.72 1.94
N VAL A 100 -0.98 -5.72 0.81
CA VAL A 100 0.48 -5.62 0.77
C VAL A 100 0.88 -4.55 -0.25
N ALA A 101 1.94 -3.83 0.07
CA ALA A 101 2.46 -2.74 -0.77
C ALA A 101 3.94 -2.98 -1.06
N THR A 102 4.30 -2.88 -2.34
CA THR A 102 5.69 -2.86 -2.85
C THR A 102 5.99 -1.50 -3.44
N ASP A 103 7.18 -1.31 -4.01
CA ASP A 103 7.50 -0.05 -4.68
C ASP A 103 6.74 0.17 -5.99
N TYR A 104 6.24 -0.89 -6.61
CA TYR A 104 5.57 -0.80 -7.92
C TYR A 104 4.07 -1.11 -7.89
N ALA A 105 3.59 -1.86 -6.89
CA ALA A 105 2.21 -2.32 -6.83
C ALA A 105 1.62 -2.29 -5.41
N LEU A 106 0.30 -2.35 -5.38
CA LEU A 106 -0.53 -2.55 -4.20
C LEU A 106 -1.50 -3.70 -4.47
N ALA A 107 -1.56 -4.69 -3.58
CA ALA A 107 -2.53 -5.77 -3.65
C ALA A 107 -3.43 -5.77 -2.42
N ILE A 108 -4.74 -5.90 -2.63
CA ILE A 108 -5.78 -6.03 -1.61
C ILE A 108 -6.51 -7.34 -1.85
N TRP A 109 -6.82 -8.10 -0.79
CA TRP A 109 -7.64 -9.31 -0.89
C TRP A 109 -8.86 -9.24 0.02
N SER A 110 -9.97 -9.76 -0.47
CA SER A 110 -11.28 -9.67 0.16
C SER A 110 -12.10 -10.95 0.00
N LEU A 111 -13.18 -11.04 0.78
CA LEU A 111 -14.15 -12.13 0.66
C LEU A 111 -15.14 -11.92 -0.49
N ALA A 112 -15.54 -10.68 -0.75
CA ALA A 112 -16.47 -10.38 -1.85
C ALA A 112 -15.74 -10.28 -3.19
N ASP A 113 -16.43 -10.64 -4.27
CA ASP A 113 -15.95 -10.50 -5.65
C ASP A 113 -15.89 -9.03 -6.08
N MET A 114 -14.72 -8.41 -5.88
CA MET A 114 -14.46 -7.02 -6.29
C MET A 114 -14.62 -6.81 -7.81
N GLY A 115 -14.27 -7.81 -8.62
CA GLY A 115 -14.45 -7.74 -10.07
C GLY A 115 -15.91 -7.63 -10.49
N ARG A 116 -16.80 -8.36 -9.80
CA ARG A 116 -18.26 -8.20 -9.94
C ARG A 116 -18.74 -6.84 -9.41
N MET A 117 -18.23 -6.39 -8.26
CA MET A 117 -18.61 -5.10 -7.67
C MET A 117 -18.28 -3.91 -8.59
N PHE A 118 -17.09 -3.89 -9.19
CA PHE A 118 -16.67 -2.82 -10.09
C PHE A 118 -17.41 -2.83 -11.43
N ARG A 119 -17.74 -4.01 -11.97
CA ARG A 119 -18.65 -4.14 -13.13
C ARG A 119 -20.03 -3.58 -12.83
N ALA A 120 -20.53 -3.79 -11.62
CA ALA A 120 -21.78 -3.21 -11.15
C ALA A 120 -21.68 -1.72 -10.77
N LYS A 121 -20.47 -1.13 -10.83
CA LYS A 121 -20.16 0.24 -10.39
C LYS A 121 -20.60 0.52 -8.94
N LYS A 122 -20.38 -0.44 -8.04
CA LYS A 122 -20.74 -0.34 -6.62
C LYS A 122 -19.57 -0.82 -5.73
N PRO A 123 -18.58 0.04 -5.43
CA PRO A 123 -18.41 1.40 -5.94
C PRO A 123 -17.86 1.38 -7.38
N SER A 124 -17.94 2.50 -8.08
CA SER A 124 -17.11 2.68 -9.28
C SER A 124 -15.63 2.80 -8.90
N LEU A 125 -14.73 2.48 -9.83
CA LEU A 125 -13.30 2.65 -9.59
C LEU A 125 -12.90 4.13 -9.46
N GLY A 126 -13.62 5.04 -10.13
CA GLY A 126 -13.40 6.47 -9.96
C GLY A 126 -13.68 6.93 -8.54
N GLU A 127 -14.83 6.55 -7.97
CA GLU A 127 -15.16 6.85 -6.56
C GLU A 127 -14.19 6.18 -5.59
N LEU A 128 -13.78 4.94 -5.88
CA LEU A 128 -12.86 4.21 -5.02
C LEU A 128 -11.49 4.90 -4.92
N PHE A 129 -11.00 5.46 -6.03
CA PHE A 129 -9.71 6.14 -6.15
C PHE A 129 -9.84 7.68 -6.16
N ASP A 130 -10.97 8.23 -5.73
CA ASP A 130 -11.14 9.67 -5.68
C ASP A 130 -10.20 10.32 -4.65
N GLN A 131 -9.68 11.49 -5.00
CA GLN A 131 -8.69 12.21 -4.20
C GLN A 131 -9.25 12.72 -2.87
N ASP A 132 -10.58 12.80 -2.72
CA ASP A 132 -11.27 13.11 -1.47
C ASP A 132 -10.85 12.21 -0.29
N MET A 133 -10.25 11.03 -0.56
CA MET A 133 -9.69 10.15 0.47
C MET A 133 -8.57 10.79 1.29
N LEU A 134 -7.91 11.81 0.75
CA LEU A 134 -6.82 12.53 1.40
C LEU A 134 -7.30 13.59 2.38
N GLY A 135 -8.60 13.90 2.39
CA GLY A 135 -9.22 14.76 3.39
C GLY A 135 -9.58 13.97 4.66
N ASP A 136 -10.87 13.98 4.99
CA ASP A 136 -11.39 13.43 6.25
C ASP A 136 -11.09 11.93 6.44
N ASP A 137 -11.01 11.15 5.37
CA ASP A 137 -10.69 9.72 5.44
C ASP A 137 -9.28 9.46 5.97
N LEU A 138 -8.29 10.25 5.51
CA LEU A 138 -6.92 10.21 5.98
C LEU A 138 -6.81 10.66 7.43
N GLU A 139 -7.43 11.79 7.79
CA GLU A 139 -7.43 12.29 9.17
C GLU A 139 -8.10 11.31 10.14
N ALA A 140 -9.28 10.81 9.79
CA ALA A 140 -9.99 9.84 10.62
C ALA A 140 -9.20 8.53 10.78
N TRP A 141 -8.48 8.10 9.75
CA TRP A 141 -7.61 6.92 9.83
C TRP A 141 -6.37 7.20 10.70
N LEU A 142 -5.67 8.30 10.45
CA LEU A 142 -4.50 8.74 11.21
C LEU A 142 -4.82 8.75 12.70
N ALA A 143 -5.95 9.34 13.07
CA ALA A 143 -6.43 9.43 14.45
C ALA A 143 -6.68 8.07 15.12
N GLY A 144 -7.05 7.03 14.37
CA GLY A 144 -7.26 5.66 14.88
C GLY A 144 -6.00 4.78 14.84
N SER A 145 -4.94 5.21 14.17
CA SER A 145 -3.76 4.39 13.93
C SER A 145 -2.76 4.45 15.10
N TRP A 146 -2.01 3.35 15.29
CA TRP A 146 -0.85 3.34 16.17
C TRP A 146 0.29 4.26 15.68
N LEU A 147 0.23 4.67 14.40
CA LEU A 147 1.23 5.53 13.77
C LEU A 147 1.34 6.88 14.46
N LEU A 148 0.21 7.58 14.68
CA LEU A 148 0.24 8.88 15.35
C LEU A 148 0.73 8.77 16.79
N LYS A 149 0.37 7.73 17.55
CA LYS A 149 0.91 7.50 18.90
C LYS A 149 2.42 7.29 18.89
N ARG A 150 2.92 6.53 17.91
CA ARG A 150 4.37 6.34 17.70
C ARG A 150 5.07 7.66 17.34
N THR A 151 4.51 8.45 16.44
CA THR A 151 5.08 9.74 16.03
C THR A 151 5.03 10.74 17.19
N PHE A 152 3.91 10.78 17.92
CA PHE A 152 3.71 11.68 19.07
C PHE A 152 4.78 11.44 20.13
N ARG A 153 5.23 10.20 20.32
CA ARG A 153 6.33 9.91 21.24
C ARG A 153 7.59 10.69 20.91
N ASN A 154 7.93 10.83 19.63
CA ASN A 154 9.10 11.61 19.22
C ASN A 154 8.88 13.10 19.53
N CYS A 155 7.71 13.64 19.20
CA CYS A 155 7.37 15.03 19.52
C CYS A 155 7.40 15.29 21.03
N ALA A 156 6.89 14.38 21.86
CA ALA A 156 6.88 14.48 23.32
C ALA A 156 8.29 14.42 23.93
N LEU A 157 9.21 13.66 23.32
CA LEU A 157 10.61 13.62 23.73
C LEU A 157 11.37 14.90 23.32
N ILE A 158 11.18 15.36 22.08
CA ILE A 158 11.86 16.55 21.55
C ILE A 158 11.40 17.82 22.27
N SER A 159 10.11 17.93 22.56
CA SER A 159 9.54 19.07 23.30
C SER A 159 9.85 19.08 24.80
N GLY A 160 10.48 18.02 25.32
CA GLY A 160 10.75 17.89 26.76
C GLY A 160 9.54 17.52 27.61
N LEU A 161 8.38 17.23 27.00
CA LEU A 161 7.17 16.81 27.72
C LEU A 161 7.38 15.50 28.48
N ILE A 162 8.24 14.62 27.97
CA ILE A 162 8.74 13.46 28.69
C ILE A 162 10.25 13.49 28.77
N GLU A 163 10.75 13.65 29.99
CA GLU A 163 12.16 13.45 30.27
C GLU A 163 12.48 11.95 30.37
N LYS A 164 13.32 11.46 29.46
CA LYS A 164 13.81 10.08 29.45
C LYS A 164 14.90 9.85 30.51
N ARG A 165 15.68 10.88 30.81
CA ARG A 165 16.82 10.85 31.75
C ARG A 165 16.69 11.99 32.74
N HIS A 166 16.51 11.65 34.02
CA HIS A 166 16.66 12.57 35.14
C HIS A 166 17.88 12.15 35.97
N PRO A 167 18.56 13.10 36.66
CA PRO A 167 19.61 12.75 37.61
C PRO A 167 19.13 11.70 38.62
N GLY A 168 19.70 10.49 38.56
CA GLY A 168 19.37 9.37 39.44
C GLY A 168 18.23 8.44 38.98
N GLN A 169 17.51 8.73 37.89
CA GLN A 169 16.42 7.88 37.38
C GLN A 169 16.36 7.89 35.83
N GLU A 170 16.37 6.70 35.21
CA GLU A 170 16.09 6.53 33.78
C GLU A 170 14.74 5.83 33.58
N LYS A 171 13.86 6.42 32.76
CA LYS A 171 12.61 5.76 32.38
C LYS A 171 12.89 4.70 31.32
N SER A 172 12.37 3.49 31.53
CA SER A 172 12.39 2.42 30.53
C SER A 172 11.60 2.81 29.28
N GLY A 173 11.99 2.32 28.10
CA GLY A 173 11.26 2.56 26.85
C GLY A 173 9.78 2.18 26.91
N ARG A 174 9.42 1.17 27.72
CA ARG A 174 8.03 0.80 27.99
C ARG A 174 7.30 1.86 28.83
N GLN A 175 7.95 2.43 29.83
CA GLN A 175 7.36 3.49 30.67
C GLN A 175 7.16 4.78 29.87
N VAL A 176 8.11 5.11 28.98
CA VAL A 176 7.97 6.23 28.04
C VAL A 176 6.77 6.00 27.13
N THR A 177 6.64 4.82 26.54
CA THR A 177 5.50 4.44 25.68
C THR A 177 4.15 4.68 26.36
N VAL A 178 3.95 4.09 27.54
CA VAL A 178 2.67 4.18 28.26
C VAL A 178 2.33 5.64 28.60
N SER A 179 3.34 6.41 29.00
CA SER A 179 3.16 7.82 29.35
C SER A 179 2.81 8.66 28.11
N THR A 180 3.49 8.45 26.98
CA THR A 180 3.20 9.19 25.74
C THR A 180 1.82 8.88 25.20
N ASP A 181 1.39 7.63 25.28
CA ASP A 181 0.09 7.21 24.74
C ASP A 181 -1.05 7.84 25.54
N LEU A 182 -0.95 7.87 26.89
CA LEU A 182 -1.93 8.53 27.75
C LEU A 182 -2.03 10.03 27.49
N ILE A 183 -0.89 10.72 27.41
CA ILE A 183 -0.85 12.16 27.13
C ILE A 183 -1.49 12.45 25.76
N TYR A 184 -1.18 11.65 24.74
CA TYR A 184 -1.79 11.78 23.42
C TYR A 184 -3.32 11.65 23.49
N ASP A 185 -3.82 10.64 24.19
CA ASP A 185 -5.26 10.39 24.31
C ASP A 185 -5.98 11.53 25.06
N VAL A 186 -5.34 12.09 26.10
CA VAL A 186 -5.86 13.25 26.85
C VAL A 186 -5.88 14.50 25.97
N LEU A 187 -4.75 14.86 25.34
CA LEU A 187 -4.68 16.03 24.45
C LEU A 187 -5.71 15.92 23.33
N ARG A 188 -5.85 14.74 22.71
CA ARG A 188 -6.84 14.54 21.65
C ARG A 188 -8.27 14.77 22.13
N SER A 189 -8.59 14.35 23.35
CA SER A 189 -9.94 14.43 23.89
C SER A 189 -10.31 15.83 24.40
N HIS A 190 -9.33 16.58 24.89
CA HIS A 190 -9.57 17.85 25.59
C HIS A 190 -9.01 19.09 24.86
N GLU A 191 -7.94 18.93 24.09
CA GLU A 191 -7.24 20.01 23.37
C GLU A 191 -6.84 19.55 21.94
N PRO A 192 -7.82 19.27 21.05
CA PRO A 192 -7.55 18.68 19.72
C PRO A 192 -6.68 19.56 18.80
N ASP A 193 -6.61 20.86 19.09
CA ASP A 193 -5.80 21.86 18.39
C ASP A 193 -4.42 22.08 19.03
N HIS A 194 -4.02 21.27 20.02
CA HIS A 194 -2.73 21.41 20.70
C HIS A 194 -1.54 21.31 19.74
N ILE A 195 -0.55 22.19 19.89
CA ILE A 195 0.60 22.33 18.97
C ILE A 195 1.37 21.01 18.77
N LEU A 196 1.51 20.18 19.81
CA LEU A 196 2.18 18.88 19.69
C LEU A 196 1.39 17.89 18.83
N LEU A 197 0.05 17.96 18.83
CA LEU A 197 -0.76 17.14 17.93
C LEU A 197 -0.60 17.62 16.48
N GLN A 198 -0.57 18.94 16.26
CA GLN A 198 -0.31 19.51 14.93
C GLN A 198 1.07 19.11 14.39
N ALA A 199 2.12 19.23 15.22
CA ALA A 199 3.47 18.79 14.87
C ALA A 199 3.53 17.29 14.59
N THR A 200 2.85 16.47 15.39
CA THR A 200 2.77 15.02 15.17
C THR A 200 2.13 14.68 13.82
N ARG A 201 1.06 15.39 13.43
CA ARG A 201 0.41 15.21 12.12
C ARG A 201 1.38 15.58 10.99
N ALA A 202 2.08 16.71 11.11
CA ALA A 202 3.07 17.15 10.12
C ALA A 202 4.23 16.15 9.97
N ASP A 203 4.78 15.64 11.07
CA ASP A 203 5.85 14.64 11.07
C ASP A 203 5.38 13.30 10.47
N ALA A 204 4.16 12.88 10.78
CA ALA A 204 3.60 11.64 10.22
C ALA A 204 3.38 11.75 8.70
N ALA A 205 2.87 12.90 8.24
CA ALA A 205 2.60 13.15 6.82
C ALA A 205 3.86 13.29 5.96
N THR A 206 5.01 13.64 6.56
CA THR A 206 6.28 13.85 5.85
C THR A 206 7.26 12.67 5.99
N GLY A 207 7.30 12.02 7.16
CA GLY A 207 8.32 11.01 7.48
C GLY A 207 7.85 9.56 7.40
N LEU A 208 6.55 9.30 7.51
CA LEU A 208 6.00 7.94 7.60
C LEU A 208 4.94 7.63 6.53
N LEU A 209 4.34 8.67 5.97
CA LEU A 209 3.45 8.62 4.83
C LEU A 209 4.03 9.51 3.74
N ASP A 210 3.75 9.20 2.48
CA ASP A 210 4.09 10.08 1.36
C ASP A 210 2.78 10.62 0.77
N VAL A 211 2.12 11.51 1.52
CA VAL A 211 0.81 12.06 1.16
C VAL A 211 0.91 12.92 -0.09
N SER A 212 2.00 13.69 -0.24
CA SER A 212 2.24 14.52 -1.43
C SER A 212 2.30 13.67 -2.69
N ARG A 213 3.10 12.59 -2.67
CA ARG A 213 3.20 11.70 -3.83
C ARG A 213 1.92 10.95 -4.10
N LEU A 214 1.20 10.54 -3.06
CA LEU A 214 -0.12 9.94 -3.22
C LEU A 214 -1.09 10.91 -3.89
N ALA A 215 -1.12 12.18 -3.49
CA ALA A 215 -1.94 13.22 -4.11
C ALA A 215 -1.59 13.43 -5.59
N GLU A 216 -0.31 13.54 -5.91
CA GLU A 216 0.17 13.66 -7.31
C GLU A 216 -0.28 12.46 -8.16
N MET A 217 -0.20 11.25 -7.61
CA MET A 217 -0.65 10.06 -8.30
C MET A 217 -2.16 10.02 -8.52
N LEU A 218 -2.95 10.32 -7.49
CA LEU A 218 -4.42 10.35 -7.61
C LEU A 218 -4.87 11.38 -8.65
N SER A 219 -4.21 12.54 -8.70
CA SER A 219 -4.44 13.55 -9.74
C SER A 219 -4.04 13.05 -11.13
N ARG A 220 -2.88 12.40 -11.27
CA ARG A 220 -2.43 11.83 -12.55
C ARG A 220 -3.43 10.84 -13.13
N ILE A 221 -3.94 9.93 -12.30
CA ILE A 221 -4.79 8.81 -12.75
C ILE A 221 -6.27 9.19 -12.91
N GLN A 222 -6.65 10.44 -12.60
CA GLN A 222 -8.04 10.88 -12.67
C GLN A 222 -8.63 10.65 -14.08
N GLY A 223 -9.67 9.83 -14.17
CA GLY A 223 -10.28 9.43 -15.44
C GLY A 223 -9.44 8.48 -16.31
N ARG A 224 -8.29 8.01 -15.81
CA ARG A 224 -7.30 7.17 -16.51
C ARG A 224 -7.09 5.81 -15.83
N ILE A 225 -8.15 5.26 -15.26
CA ILE A 225 -8.13 3.93 -14.64
C ILE A 225 -8.50 2.88 -15.69
N VAL A 226 -7.61 1.93 -15.93
CA VAL A 226 -7.83 0.77 -16.80
C VAL A 226 -8.08 -0.45 -15.93
N HIS A 227 -9.29 -1.01 -16.00
CA HIS A 227 -9.66 -2.19 -15.23
C HIS A 227 -9.68 -3.45 -16.09
N LYS A 228 -9.08 -4.52 -15.57
CA LYS A 228 -9.14 -5.86 -16.15
C LYS A 228 -9.65 -6.85 -15.11
N ASN A 229 -10.83 -7.40 -15.37
CA ASN A 229 -11.37 -8.50 -14.59
C ASN A 229 -10.92 -9.83 -15.20
N LEU A 230 -9.92 -10.45 -14.60
CA LEU A 230 -9.24 -11.65 -15.06
C LEU A 230 -9.82 -12.90 -14.40
N GLU A 231 -9.71 -14.03 -15.09
CA GLU A 231 -10.11 -15.34 -14.56
C GLU A 231 -9.04 -15.94 -13.64
N GLN A 232 -7.79 -15.53 -13.81
CA GLN A 232 -6.63 -15.99 -13.07
C GLN A 232 -5.61 -14.87 -12.90
N ILE A 233 -4.58 -15.14 -12.09
CA ILE A 233 -3.47 -14.22 -11.85
C ILE A 233 -2.74 -13.85 -13.15
N SER A 234 -2.28 -12.60 -13.25
CA SER A 234 -1.46 -12.10 -14.36
C SER A 234 0.05 -12.22 -14.06
N PRO A 235 0.92 -12.23 -15.08
CA PRO A 235 2.36 -12.19 -14.89
C PRO A 235 2.84 -11.01 -14.02
N LEU A 236 2.28 -9.80 -14.17
CA LEU A 236 2.67 -8.66 -13.33
C LEU A 236 2.23 -8.81 -11.87
N ALA A 237 1.18 -9.58 -11.58
CA ALA A 237 0.69 -9.78 -10.22
C ALA A 237 1.56 -10.78 -9.43
N VAL A 238 2.28 -11.69 -10.09
CA VAL A 238 3.08 -12.74 -9.41
C VAL A 238 3.97 -12.19 -8.31
N PRO A 239 4.82 -11.16 -8.55
CA PRO A 239 5.83 -10.81 -7.56
C PRO A 239 5.22 -10.17 -6.30
N ILE A 240 4.10 -9.45 -6.42
CA ILE A 240 3.39 -8.92 -5.25
C ILE A 240 2.59 -9.99 -4.52
N MET A 241 2.09 -11.01 -5.23
CA MET A 241 1.39 -12.14 -4.61
C MET A 241 2.33 -12.99 -3.75
N LEU A 242 3.62 -13.10 -4.12
CA LEU A 242 4.65 -13.73 -3.27
C LEU A 242 4.91 -12.99 -1.96
N GLU A 243 4.73 -11.66 -1.95
CA GLU A 243 4.92 -10.86 -0.74
C GLU A 243 3.78 -11.07 0.28
N ILE A 244 2.57 -11.42 -0.18
CA ILE A 244 1.45 -11.75 0.70
C ILE A 244 1.79 -12.96 1.59
N GLY A 245 2.45 -13.98 1.02
CA GLY A 245 2.86 -15.18 1.77
C GLY A 245 3.92 -14.90 2.83
N LYS A 246 4.80 -13.91 2.62
CA LYS A 246 5.90 -13.56 3.53
C LYS A 246 5.47 -12.75 4.75
N MET A 247 4.25 -12.22 4.77
CA MET A 247 3.76 -11.49 5.94
C MET A 247 3.33 -12.50 7.00
N PRO A 248 3.90 -12.47 8.22
CA PRO A 248 3.55 -13.43 9.26
C PRO A 248 2.06 -13.27 9.59
N VAL A 249 1.27 -14.24 9.16
CA VAL A 249 0.00 -14.56 9.81
C VAL A 249 0.40 -15.09 11.19
N HIS A 250 -0.28 -14.71 12.27
CA HIS A 250 -0.05 -15.38 13.55
C HIS A 250 -0.34 -16.89 13.38
N GLY A 251 0.71 -17.70 13.20
CA GLY A 251 0.64 -19.14 12.90
C GLY A 251 1.94 -19.67 12.27
N GLU A 252 2.24 -20.95 12.52
CA GLU A 252 3.44 -21.68 12.07
C GLU A 252 3.37 -22.00 10.56
N ALA A 253 4.18 -21.35 9.71
CA ALA A 253 4.24 -21.68 8.28
C ALA A 253 5.48 -21.10 7.55
N ASP A 254 6.71 -21.53 7.88
CA ASP A 254 7.91 -21.13 7.11
C ASP A 254 8.23 -22.07 5.91
N ASP A 255 7.84 -23.35 5.94
CA ASP A 255 8.17 -24.31 4.86
C ASP A 255 7.23 -24.27 3.64
N THR A 256 6.10 -23.55 3.71
CA THR A 256 5.08 -23.48 2.65
C THR A 256 5.41 -22.49 1.51
N LEU A 257 6.39 -21.59 1.71
CA LEU A 257 6.59 -20.42 0.85
C LEU A 257 7.18 -20.72 -0.54
N LEU A 258 8.01 -21.77 -0.68
CA LEU A 258 8.65 -22.10 -1.95
C LEU A 258 7.72 -22.90 -2.89
N MET A 259 6.83 -23.75 -2.33
CA MET A 259 5.81 -24.45 -3.11
C MET A 259 4.74 -23.51 -3.69
N ASP A 260 4.44 -22.41 -2.99
CA ASP A 260 3.53 -21.37 -3.47
C ASP A 260 4.09 -20.56 -4.65
N ALA A 261 5.41 -20.46 -4.79
CA ALA A 261 6.02 -19.58 -5.80
C ALA A 261 5.99 -20.18 -7.21
N ALA A 262 6.33 -21.45 -7.36
CA ALA A 262 6.30 -22.14 -8.65
C ALA A 262 4.87 -22.24 -9.19
N THR A 263 3.92 -22.60 -8.32
CA THR A 263 2.49 -22.67 -8.67
C THR A 263 1.93 -21.31 -9.10
N LEU A 264 2.30 -20.22 -8.42
CA LEU A 264 1.92 -18.86 -8.84
C LEU A 264 2.44 -18.49 -10.23
N VAL A 265 3.67 -18.86 -10.56
CA VAL A 265 4.25 -18.62 -11.89
C VAL A 265 3.51 -19.46 -12.94
N GLU A 266 3.25 -20.73 -12.67
CA GLU A 266 2.51 -21.60 -13.61
C GLU A 266 1.08 -21.08 -13.87
N GLU A 267 0.33 -20.70 -12.83
CA GLU A 267 -0.99 -20.06 -12.96
C GLU A 267 -0.91 -18.78 -13.82
N ALA A 268 0.11 -17.96 -13.56
CA ALA A 268 0.31 -16.68 -14.26
C ALA A 268 0.78 -16.82 -15.70
N MET A 269 1.47 -17.89 -16.06
CA MET A 269 1.94 -18.14 -17.44
C MET A 269 0.92 -18.98 -18.23
N GLY A 270 0.08 -19.76 -17.54
CA GLY A 270 -0.85 -20.70 -18.15
C GLY A 270 -0.14 -21.98 -18.58
N THR A 271 -0.82 -23.12 -18.46
CA THR A 271 -0.34 -24.38 -19.03
C THR A 271 -0.21 -24.22 -20.54
N LYS A 272 0.95 -24.58 -21.10
CA LYS A 272 1.09 -24.80 -22.55
C LYS A 272 0.09 -25.84 -23.03
#